data_AF-A0A7J8CMU9-F1
#
_entry.id   AF-A0A7J8CMU9-F1
#
_cell.length_a   1.000
_cell.length_b   1.000
_cell.length_c   1.000
_cell.angle_alpha   90.00
_cell.angle_beta   90.00
_cell.angle_gamma   90.00
#
_symmetry.space_group_name_H-M   'P 1'
#
loop_
_entity.id
_entity.type
_entity.pdbx_description
1 polymer ?
#
loop_
_entity_poly.entity_id
_entity_poly.type
_entity_poly.pdbx_seq_one_letter_code
_entity_poly.pdbx_strand_id
1 'polypeptide(L)'
;MAKEGVEKAEETEQMIEKEAGKEPAEGGGGGSHRLGDAQEMRAVVLAGFGGLNKLRVTRKAMPEPQDGELKIRVKACGLNFIDLMVRQGNIDNPPKTPLVPGFECSGIVEALGDSVKGYEIGDRVMAFVNYNAWAEVVCTPVEFVYKIPDDMSFSDGQ
;
A
#
# COMPACT_ATOMS: atom_id res chain seq x y z
N MET A 1 3.82 38.76 -2.74
CA MET A 1 3.83 37.44 -2.07
C MET A 1 3.18 36.31 -2.88
N ALA A 2 2.38 36.57 -3.93
CA ALA A 2 1.83 35.52 -4.79
C ALA A 2 2.66 35.20 -6.06
N LYS A 3 3.72 35.98 -6.35
CA LYS A 3 4.56 35.78 -7.55
C LYS A 3 5.76 34.84 -7.31
N GLU A 4 6.38 34.90 -6.14
CA GLU A 4 7.54 34.04 -5.78
C GLU A 4 7.19 32.56 -5.61
N GLY A 5 5.91 32.22 -5.39
CA GLY A 5 5.46 30.82 -5.24
C GLY A 5 5.26 30.09 -6.57
N VAL A 6 5.04 30.82 -7.67
CA VAL A 6 4.84 30.24 -9.01
C VAL A 6 6.19 29.97 -9.68
N GLU A 7 7.13 30.90 -9.52
CA GLU A 7 8.49 30.81 -10.07
C GLU A 7 9.26 29.61 -9.51
N LYS A 8 9.05 29.29 -8.22
CA LYS A 8 9.67 28.14 -7.56
C LYS A 8 9.08 26.79 -7.97
N ALA A 9 7.83 26.76 -8.42
CA ALA A 9 7.17 25.56 -8.93
C ALA A 9 7.66 25.24 -10.35
N GLU A 10 7.78 26.27 -11.21
CA GLU A 10 8.29 26.13 -12.57
C GLU A 10 9.78 25.70 -12.60
N GLU A 11 10.61 26.21 -11.68
CA GLU A 11 12.00 25.74 -11.53
C GLU A 11 12.11 24.27 -11.10
N THR A 12 11.15 23.78 -10.30
CA THR A 12 11.15 22.40 -9.82
C THR A 12 10.70 21.43 -10.93
N GLU A 13 9.72 21.82 -11.75
CA GLU A 13 9.28 21.02 -12.90
C GLU A 13 10.36 20.92 -13.99
N GLN A 14 11.11 22.00 -14.25
CA GLN A 14 12.21 21.99 -15.22
C GLN A 14 13.42 21.13 -14.80
N MET A 15 13.61 20.89 -13.49
CA MET A 15 14.66 19.98 -13.00
C MET A 15 14.27 18.50 -13.18
N ILE A 16 12.98 18.17 -13.07
CA ILE A 16 12.47 16.80 -13.22
C ILE A 16 12.57 16.32 -14.67
N GLU A 17 12.34 17.21 -15.65
CA GLU A 17 12.45 16.86 -17.07
C GLU A 17 13.91 16.66 -17.54
N LYS A 18 14.88 17.27 -16.86
CA LYS A 18 16.30 17.20 -17.25
C LYS A 18 17.02 15.92 -16.81
N GLU A 19 16.49 15.19 -15.82
CA GLU A 19 17.07 13.92 -15.36
C GLU A 19 16.52 12.68 -16.08
N ALA A 20 15.49 12.82 -16.93
CA ALA A 20 14.83 11.71 -17.62
C ALA A 20 15.59 11.16 -18.86
N GLY A 21 16.82 11.59 -19.13
CA GLY A 21 17.55 11.26 -20.35
C GLY A 21 18.87 10.54 -20.14
N LYS A 22 18.83 9.23 -19.81
CA LYS A 22 19.93 8.30 -20.12
C LYS A 22 19.51 6.82 -19.94
N GLU A 23 19.27 6.14 -21.05
CA GLU A 23 19.21 4.68 -21.11
C GLU A 23 20.63 4.08 -21.04
N PRO A 24 20.86 2.99 -20.29
CA PRO A 24 22.05 2.18 -20.45
C PRO A 24 21.79 0.94 -21.33
N ALA A 25 22.78 0.67 -22.18
CA ALA A 25 22.82 -0.33 -23.23
C ALA A 25 22.73 -1.79 -22.77
N GLU A 26 22.26 -2.63 -23.69
CA GLU A 26 22.20 -4.09 -23.60
C GLU A 26 23.59 -4.75 -23.47
N GLY A 27 23.70 -5.74 -22.60
CA GLY A 27 24.83 -6.66 -22.50
C GLY A 27 24.42 -7.95 -21.82
N GLY A 28 24.31 -9.04 -22.60
CA GLY A 28 23.94 -10.36 -22.12
C GLY A 28 25.09 -11.12 -21.44
N GLY A 29 24.73 -12.11 -20.62
CA GLY A 29 25.65 -13.08 -20.02
C GLY A 29 25.11 -13.67 -18.71
N GLY A 30 24.80 -14.96 -18.73
CA GLY A 30 23.97 -15.66 -17.74
C GLY A 30 24.55 -15.92 -16.34
N GLY A 31 23.66 -16.41 -15.48
CA GLY A 31 23.97 -17.26 -14.33
C GLY A 31 23.96 -16.57 -12.97
N SER A 32 22.83 -16.68 -12.27
CA SER A 32 22.71 -17.03 -10.84
C SER A 32 21.35 -16.51 -10.35
N HIS A 33 20.39 -17.43 -10.15
CA HIS A 33 19.17 -17.09 -9.42
C HIS A 33 19.57 -16.75 -7.99
N ARG A 34 19.71 -15.45 -7.72
CA ARG A 34 19.81 -14.92 -6.35
C ARG A 34 18.52 -15.32 -5.63
N LEU A 35 18.64 -15.69 -4.35
CA LEU A 35 17.49 -15.76 -3.45
C LEU A 35 16.69 -14.46 -3.61
N GLY A 36 15.51 -14.60 -4.21
CA GLY A 36 14.90 -13.62 -5.12
C GLY A 36 14.70 -12.24 -4.52
N ASP A 37 14.92 -11.22 -5.34
CA ASP A 37 14.58 -9.83 -5.06
C ASP A 37 13.12 -9.79 -4.56
N ALA A 38 12.93 -9.47 -3.28
CA ALA A 38 11.59 -9.33 -2.74
C ALA A 38 10.85 -8.30 -3.58
N GLN A 39 9.81 -8.72 -4.30
CA GLN A 39 9.00 -7.82 -5.10
C GLN A 39 8.55 -6.67 -4.20
N GLU A 40 8.75 -5.42 -4.63
CA GLU A 40 8.31 -4.25 -3.87
C GLU A 40 6.92 -3.79 -4.30
N MET A 41 6.21 -3.15 -3.38
CA MET A 41 4.94 -2.45 -3.61
C MET A 41 5.02 -1.01 -3.10
N ARG A 42 4.16 -0.13 -3.61
CA ARG A 42 3.98 1.22 -3.04
C ARG A 42 3.07 1.15 -1.82
N ALA A 43 3.38 1.94 -0.80
CA ALA A 43 2.54 2.15 0.37
C ALA A 43 2.70 3.58 0.91
N VAL A 44 1.66 4.08 1.57
CA VAL A 44 1.75 5.33 2.35
C VAL A 44 2.34 5.00 3.72
N VAL A 45 3.51 5.55 4.01
CA VAL A 45 4.22 5.35 5.27
C VAL A 45 4.13 6.60 6.13
N LEU A 46 3.72 6.40 7.38
CA LEU A 46 3.85 7.36 8.47
C LEU A 46 5.26 7.23 9.05
N ALA A 47 6.14 8.20 8.75
CA ALA A 47 7.53 8.18 9.20
C ALA A 47 7.69 8.44 10.71
N GLY A 48 6.71 9.10 11.33
CA GLY A 48 6.66 9.46 12.74
C GLY A 48 5.36 10.21 13.03
N PHE A 49 4.94 10.29 14.28
CA PHE A 49 3.69 10.98 14.63
C PHE A 49 3.74 12.49 14.33
N GLY A 50 2.58 13.05 13.95
CA GLY A 50 2.41 14.49 13.75
C GLY A 50 1.42 14.87 12.63
N GLY A 51 1.78 15.93 11.90
CA GLY A 51 0.97 16.50 10.82
C GLY A 51 1.06 15.74 9.50
N LEU A 52 0.41 16.26 8.46
CA LEU A 52 0.39 15.68 7.11
C LEU A 52 1.80 15.51 6.51
N ASN A 53 2.75 16.35 6.89
CA ASN A 53 4.14 16.28 6.46
C ASN A 53 4.87 15.01 6.93
N LYS A 54 4.24 14.12 7.71
CA LYS A 54 4.79 12.82 8.12
C LYS A 54 4.41 11.64 7.22
N LEU A 55 3.45 11.82 6.31
CA LEU A 55 3.00 10.78 5.37
C LEU A 55 3.77 10.86 4.05
N ARG A 56 4.32 9.75 3.56
CA ARG A 56 5.02 9.67 2.26
C ARG A 56 4.67 8.37 1.56
N VAL A 57 4.57 8.41 0.23
CA VAL A 57 4.55 7.18 -0.57
C VAL A 57 5.98 6.64 -0.65
N THR A 58 6.18 5.39 -0.24
CA THR A 58 7.48 4.71 -0.33
C THR A 58 7.31 3.31 -0.91
N ARG A 59 8.42 2.69 -1.30
CA ARG A 59 8.45 1.26 -1.61
C ARG A 59 8.59 0.45 -0.32
N LYS A 60 7.91 -0.69 -0.26
CA LYS A 60 7.92 -1.68 0.82
C LYS A 60 8.00 -3.06 0.19
N ALA A 61 8.60 -4.03 0.89
CA ALA A 61 8.53 -5.42 0.47
C ALA A 61 7.07 -5.87 0.37
N MET A 62 6.74 -6.63 -0.68
CA MET A 62 5.43 -7.23 -0.85
C MET A 62 5.22 -8.31 0.22
N PRO A 63 4.10 -8.28 0.95
CA PRO A 63 3.80 -9.31 1.92
C PRO A 63 3.35 -10.59 1.19
N GLU A 64 3.63 -11.72 1.81
CA GLU A 64 3.06 -13.02 1.44
C GLU A 64 2.11 -13.49 2.54
N PRO A 65 0.99 -14.14 2.21
CA PRO A 65 0.01 -14.55 3.21
C PRO A 65 0.59 -15.69 4.05
N GLN A 66 0.40 -15.61 5.37
CA GLN A 66 0.67 -16.73 6.26
C GLN A 66 -0.45 -17.77 6.20
N ASP A 67 -0.28 -18.88 6.92
CA ASP A 67 -1.35 -19.85 7.11
C ASP A 67 -2.59 -19.17 7.74
N GLY A 68 -3.76 -19.38 7.15
CA GLY A 68 -5.02 -18.74 7.56
C GLY A 68 -5.23 -17.31 7.05
N GLU A 69 -4.26 -16.73 6.35
CA GLU A 69 -4.38 -15.41 5.73
C GLU A 69 -4.60 -15.50 4.21
N LEU A 70 -5.12 -14.43 3.62
CA LEU A 70 -5.10 -14.23 2.18
C LEU A 70 -4.47 -12.90 1.81
N LYS A 71 -3.95 -12.84 0.58
CA LYS A 71 -3.30 -11.66 0.00
C LYS A 71 -4.29 -10.96 -0.91
N ILE A 72 -4.52 -9.67 -0.68
CA ILE A 72 -5.46 -8.84 -1.44
C ILE A 72 -4.68 -7.81 -2.25
N ARG A 73 -4.89 -7.80 -3.57
CA ARG A 73 -4.54 -6.68 -4.44
C ARG A 73 -5.53 -5.55 -4.22
N VAL A 74 -5.12 -4.53 -3.47
CA VAL A 74 -5.98 -3.44 -3.05
C VAL A 74 -6.39 -2.56 -4.25
N LYS A 75 -7.68 -2.20 -4.28
CA LYS A 75 -8.31 -1.34 -5.30
C LYS A 75 -8.86 -0.05 -4.70
N ALA A 76 -9.34 -0.09 -3.46
CA ALA A 76 -9.74 1.07 -2.67
C ALA A 76 -9.40 0.86 -1.18
N CYS A 77 -9.23 1.96 -0.43
CA CYS A 77 -8.97 1.94 1.01
C CYS A 77 -9.87 2.93 1.74
N GLY A 78 -10.34 2.49 2.91
CA GLY A 78 -10.98 3.30 3.93
C GLY A 78 -10.16 4.51 4.36
N LEU A 79 -10.81 5.67 4.44
CA LEU A 79 -10.35 6.79 5.26
C LEU A 79 -11.31 7.00 6.43
N ASN A 80 -10.84 6.63 7.62
CA ASN A 80 -11.60 6.71 8.86
C ASN A 80 -10.99 7.74 9.81
N PHE A 81 -11.78 8.24 10.76
CA PHE A 81 -11.29 9.25 11.71
C PHE A 81 -10.13 8.72 12.59
N ILE A 82 -10.10 7.42 12.86
CA ILE A 82 -9.02 6.75 13.58
C ILE A 82 -7.67 6.92 12.88
N ASP A 83 -7.62 7.05 11.55
CA ASP A 83 -6.38 7.26 10.81
C ASP A 83 -5.73 8.62 11.15
N LEU A 84 -6.56 9.64 11.41
CA LEU A 84 -6.09 10.94 11.88
C LEU A 84 -5.49 10.83 13.29
N MET A 85 -6.14 10.07 14.16
CA MET A 85 -5.68 9.83 15.52
C MET A 85 -4.36 9.05 15.52
N VAL A 86 -4.26 7.97 14.73
CA VAL A 86 -3.02 7.20 14.50
C VAL A 86 -1.91 8.11 13.99
N ARG A 87 -2.17 8.92 12.96
CA ARG A 87 -1.16 9.84 12.40
C ARG A 87 -0.63 10.80 13.46
N GLN A 88 -1.49 11.30 14.34
CA GLN A 88 -1.13 12.21 15.41
C GLN A 88 -0.49 11.51 16.63
N GLY A 89 -0.57 10.18 16.71
CA GLY A 89 -0.15 9.43 17.90
C GLY A 89 -1.16 9.50 19.06
N ASN A 90 -2.39 9.94 18.77
CA ASN A 90 -3.46 10.13 19.75
C ASN A 90 -4.31 8.87 19.90
N ILE A 91 -3.66 7.73 20.13
CA ILE A 91 -4.32 6.46 20.40
C ILE A 91 -3.65 5.81 21.61
N ASP A 92 -4.39 5.00 22.36
CA ASP A 92 -3.83 4.25 23.46
C ASP A 92 -2.82 3.23 22.93
N ASN A 93 -1.64 3.15 23.55
CA ASN A 93 -0.54 2.27 23.16
C ASN A 93 -0.21 2.35 21.65
N PRO A 94 0.26 3.52 21.16
CA PRO A 94 0.47 3.72 19.74
C PRO A 94 1.53 2.74 19.20
N PRO A 95 1.34 2.20 17.99
CA PRO A 95 2.32 1.33 17.34
C PRO A 95 3.64 2.07 17.10
N LYS A 96 4.74 1.34 16.90
CA LYS A 96 6.02 1.98 16.55
C LYS A 96 5.97 2.51 15.12
N THR A 97 6.44 3.72 14.93
CA THR A 97 6.75 4.27 13.59
C THR A 97 8.17 3.88 13.16
N PRO A 98 8.45 3.71 11.86
CA PRO A 98 7.55 3.94 10.73
C PRO A 98 6.54 2.82 10.51
N LEU A 99 5.32 3.16 10.10
CA LEU A 99 4.23 2.21 9.83
C LEU A 99 3.44 2.58 8.58
N VAL A 100 2.68 1.63 8.03
CA VAL A 100 1.67 1.89 6.97
C VAL A 100 0.29 1.96 7.65
N PRO A 101 -0.41 3.12 7.61
CA PRO A 101 -1.74 3.23 8.23
C PRO A 101 -2.86 2.53 7.44
N GLY A 102 -4.10 2.71 7.91
CA GLY A 102 -5.32 2.22 7.27
C GLY A 102 -5.79 0.88 7.83
N PHE A 103 -7.11 0.77 8.02
CA PHE A 103 -7.75 -0.38 8.68
C PHE A 103 -8.76 -1.12 7.82
N GLU A 104 -9.00 -0.64 6.60
CA GLU A 104 -10.03 -1.15 5.73
C GLU A 104 -9.64 -0.99 4.27
N CYS A 105 -9.94 -2.00 3.47
CA CYS A 105 -9.72 -1.96 2.04
C CYS A 105 -10.67 -2.90 1.30
N SER A 106 -10.73 -2.70 0.00
CA SER A 106 -11.37 -3.62 -0.93
C SER A 106 -10.47 -3.91 -2.10
N GLY A 107 -10.62 -5.09 -2.69
CA GLY A 107 -9.75 -5.53 -3.75
C GLY A 107 -10.02 -6.94 -4.23
N ILE A 108 -8.99 -7.52 -4.84
CA ILE A 108 -9.06 -8.84 -5.46
C ILE A 108 -8.12 -9.77 -4.72
N VAL A 109 -8.58 -10.97 -4.38
CA VAL A 109 -7.72 -12.02 -3.81
C VAL A 109 -6.65 -12.40 -4.84
N GLU A 110 -5.38 -12.21 -4.48
CA GLU A 110 -4.22 -12.48 -5.33
C GLU A 110 -3.51 -13.79 -4.94
N ALA A 111 -3.54 -14.17 -3.66
CA ALA A 111 -2.99 -15.43 -3.16
C ALA A 111 -3.69 -15.87 -1.86
N LEU A 112 -3.55 -17.15 -1.51
CA LEU A 112 -4.16 -17.79 -0.33
C LEU A 112 -3.10 -18.50 0.49
N GLY A 113 -3.19 -18.42 1.81
CA GLY A 113 -2.49 -19.31 2.73
C GLY A 113 -3.08 -20.72 2.75
N ASP A 114 -2.30 -21.71 3.19
CA ASP A 114 -2.59 -23.14 3.03
C ASP A 114 -3.95 -23.59 3.63
N SER A 115 -4.28 -23.12 4.83
CA SER A 115 -5.52 -23.47 5.52
C SER A 115 -6.75 -22.68 5.07
N VAL A 116 -6.61 -21.66 4.21
CA VAL A 116 -7.76 -20.87 3.75
C VAL A 116 -8.71 -21.74 2.92
N LYS A 117 -10.02 -21.60 3.18
CA LYS A 117 -11.12 -22.28 2.49
C LYS A 117 -12.23 -21.27 2.20
N GLY A 118 -13.07 -21.55 1.19
CA GLY A 118 -14.21 -20.70 0.82
C GLY A 118 -13.85 -19.46 -0.01
N TYR A 119 -12.56 -19.26 -0.30
CA TYR A 119 -12.04 -18.19 -1.14
C TYR A 119 -11.21 -18.76 -2.30
N GLU A 120 -11.20 -18.03 -3.40
CA GLU A 120 -10.47 -18.33 -4.62
C GLU A 120 -9.71 -17.09 -5.09
N ILE A 121 -8.57 -17.31 -5.76
CA ILE A 121 -7.85 -16.23 -6.43
C ILE A 121 -8.78 -15.61 -7.49
N GLY A 122 -8.88 -14.28 -7.48
CA GLY A 122 -9.81 -13.53 -8.32
C GLY A 122 -11.10 -13.11 -7.63
N ASP A 123 -11.42 -13.66 -6.44
CA ASP A 123 -12.56 -13.21 -5.65
C ASP A 123 -12.47 -11.70 -5.35
N ARG A 124 -13.62 -11.02 -5.46
CA ARG A 124 -13.79 -9.63 -5.07
C ARG A 124 -14.14 -9.56 -3.59
N VAL A 125 -13.35 -8.84 -2.81
CA VAL A 125 -13.48 -8.81 -1.36
C VAL A 125 -13.36 -7.41 -0.79
N MET A 126 -13.97 -7.23 0.38
CA MET A 126 -13.65 -6.19 1.35
C MET A 126 -13.01 -6.83 2.58
N ALA A 127 -12.18 -6.09 3.29
CA ALA A 127 -11.51 -6.62 4.47
C ALA A 127 -11.22 -5.55 5.52
N PHE A 128 -11.40 -5.94 6.77
CA PHE A 128 -10.78 -5.25 7.89
C PHE A 128 -9.34 -5.75 8.07
N VAL A 129 -8.43 -4.84 8.37
CA VAL A 129 -7.01 -5.14 8.57
C VAL A 129 -6.48 -4.37 9.78
N ASN A 130 -5.51 -4.94 10.47
CA ASN A 130 -4.85 -4.24 11.57
C ASN A 130 -3.63 -3.49 11.03
N TYR A 131 -3.85 -2.25 10.58
CA TYR A 131 -2.90 -1.44 9.81
C TYR A 131 -2.61 -2.01 8.41
N ASN A 132 -1.75 -1.32 7.65
CA ASN A 132 -1.26 -1.70 6.32
C ASN A 132 -2.25 -1.59 5.15
N ALA A 133 -3.48 -1.09 5.36
CA ALA A 133 -4.46 -0.97 4.28
C ALA A 133 -4.05 0.04 3.21
N TRP A 134 -3.29 1.10 3.56
CA TRP A 134 -2.84 2.12 2.60
C TRP A 134 -1.61 1.66 1.80
N ALA A 135 -1.73 0.50 1.17
CA ALA A 135 -0.73 -0.15 0.33
C ALA A 135 -1.38 -0.78 -0.89
N GLU A 136 -0.58 -1.10 -1.92
CA GLU A 136 -1.09 -1.79 -3.10
C GLU A 136 -1.45 -3.27 -2.84
N VAL A 137 -0.91 -3.86 -1.77
CA VAL A 137 -1.19 -5.23 -1.34
C VAL A 137 -1.28 -5.29 0.18
N VAL A 138 -2.21 -6.09 0.69
CA VAL A 138 -2.30 -6.42 2.12
C VAL A 138 -2.50 -7.92 2.31
N CYS A 139 -1.94 -8.48 3.38
CA CYS A 139 -2.30 -9.81 3.88
C CYS A 139 -3.08 -9.64 5.18
N THR A 140 -4.15 -10.42 5.34
CA THR A 140 -4.98 -10.38 6.55
C THR A 140 -5.62 -11.75 6.80
N PRO A 141 -5.91 -12.10 8.07
CA PRO A 141 -6.62 -13.33 8.40
C PRO A 141 -7.99 -13.42 7.72
N VAL A 142 -8.33 -14.63 7.27
CA VAL A 142 -9.53 -14.90 6.46
C VAL A 142 -10.84 -14.51 7.18
N GLU A 143 -10.87 -14.55 8.51
CA GLU A 143 -12.04 -14.18 9.31
C GLU A 143 -12.41 -12.69 9.23
N PHE A 144 -11.52 -11.84 8.72
CA PHE A 144 -11.77 -10.42 8.52
C PHE A 144 -12.07 -10.07 7.06
N VAL A 145 -12.21 -11.07 6.20
CA VAL A 145 -12.46 -10.90 4.77
C VAL A 145 -13.89 -11.29 4.44
N TYR A 146 -14.52 -10.54 3.53
CA TYR A 146 -15.89 -10.75 3.10
C TYR A 146 -15.98 -10.57 1.58
N LYS A 147 -16.62 -11.51 0.87
CA LYS A 147 -16.90 -11.35 -0.56
C LYS A 147 -17.88 -10.20 -0.79
N ILE A 148 -17.64 -9.40 -1.82
CA ILE A 148 -18.56 -8.34 -2.26
C ILE A 148 -19.30 -8.76 -3.54
N PRO A 149 -20.56 -8.34 -3.74
CA PRO A 149 -21.31 -8.62 -4.96
C PRO A 149 -20.66 -8.06 -6.23
N ASP A 150 -20.92 -8.70 -7.37
CA ASP A 150 -20.38 -8.29 -8.68
C ASP A 150 -20.79 -6.87 -9.11
N ASP A 151 -21.95 -6.39 -8.66
CA ASP A 151 -22.49 -5.06 -8.96
C ASP A 151 -22.02 -3.96 -8.01
N MET A 152 -21.43 -4.31 -6.87
CA MET A 152 -20.83 -3.36 -5.92
C MET A 152 -19.46 -2.93 -6.43
N SER A 153 -19.18 -1.63 -6.50
CA SER A 153 -17.85 -1.13 -6.85
C SER A 153 -16.84 -1.33 -5.71
N PHE A 154 -15.54 -1.34 -6.00
CA PHE A 154 -14.52 -1.42 -4.94
C PHE A 154 -14.56 -0.19 -4.01
N SER A 155 -14.88 1.00 -4.53
CA SER A 155 -15.02 2.21 -3.71
C SER A 155 -16.23 2.19 -2.78
N ASP A 156 -17.27 1.39 -3.06
CA ASP A 156 -18.43 1.25 -2.17
C ASP A 156 -18.22 0.15 -1.10
N GLY A 157 -17.31 -0.79 -1.37
CA GLY A 157 -17.01 -1.92 -0.48
C GLY A 157 -15.83 -1.66 0.44
N GLN A 158 -15.59 -0.42 0.86
CA GLN A 158 -14.48 0.00 1.74
C GLN A 158 -14.98 0.71 2.98
#